data_AF-A0A151JKF1-F1
#
_entry.id   AF-A0A151JKF1-F1
#
_cell.length_a   1.000
_cell.length_b   1.000
_cell.length_c   1.000
_cell.angle_alpha   90.00
_cell.angle_beta   90.00
_cell.angle_gamma   90.00
#
_symmetry.space_group_name_H-M   'P 1'
#
loop_
_entity.id
_entity.type
_entity.pdbx_description
1 polymer ?
#
loop_
_entity_poly.entity_id
_entity_poly.type
_entity_poly.pdbx_seq_one_letter_code
_entity_poly.pdbx_strand_id
1 'polypeptide(L)'
;MFNLFTKRLILYPYDMLEFEKQMISYFTHDDFKCDVNDGLVLLEFKPDIVHGSLNDQKDKLLDLFCIPIETFGYRNLISILKIKNDNFYIRLDLRCDDDEQLFLKYFCSVMIRAFKKVERKSKMK
;
A
#
# COMPACT_ATOMS: atom_id res chain seq x y z
N MET A 1 -11.41 -4.12 14.25
CA MET A 1 -12.11 -4.74 13.09
C MET A 1 -11.35 -4.47 11.77
N PHE A 2 -10.24 -5.17 11.51
CA PHE A 2 -9.42 -5.03 10.29
C PHE A 2 -9.87 -5.98 9.15
N ASN A 3 -11.16 -5.96 8.83
CA ASN A 3 -11.77 -6.93 7.92
C ASN A 3 -12.18 -6.33 6.56
N LEU A 4 -11.90 -5.05 6.29
CA LEU A 4 -12.26 -4.42 5.02
C LEU A 4 -11.08 -4.32 4.04
N PHE A 5 -9.89 -3.95 4.52
CA PHE A 5 -8.73 -3.70 3.67
C PHE A 5 -8.22 -4.97 2.97
N THR A 6 -8.09 -6.06 3.73
CA THR A 6 -7.67 -7.38 3.25
C THR A 6 -8.77 -8.14 2.50
N LYS A 7 -10.06 -7.92 2.81
CA LYS A 7 -11.17 -8.56 2.06
C LYS A 7 -11.43 -7.91 0.70
N ARG A 8 -11.17 -6.62 0.53
CA ARG A 8 -11.57 -5.87 -0.68
C ARG A 8 -10.57 -5.96 -1.82
N LEU A 9 -9.29 -6.19 -1.54
CA LEU A 9 -8.33 -6.41 -2.61
C LEU A 9 -8.58 -7.72 -3.35
N ILE A 10 -9.20 -8.74 -2.74
CA ILE A 10 -9.49 -10.02 -3.43
C ILE A 10 -10.55 -9.86 -4.57
N LEU A 11 -11.20 -8.68 -4.72
CA LEU A 11 -12.21 -8.39 -5.75
C LEU A 11 -11.85 -7.13 -6.56
N TYR A 12 -10.80 -7.27 -7.38
CA TYR A 12 -9.93 -6.20 -7.90
C TYR A 12 -10.44 -5.15 -8.93
N PRO A 13 -11.69 -5.12 -9.46
CA PRO A 13 -12.09 -3.98 -10.32
C PRO A 13 -13.11 -3.01 -9.72
N TYR A 14 -13.93 -3.40 -8.74
CA TYR A 14 -15.20 -2.70 -8.56
C TYR A 14 -15.19 -1.40 -7.75
N ASP A 15 -14.13 -1.07 -7.00
CA ASP A 15 -14.01 0.30 -6.51
C ASP A 15 -12.58 0.70 -6.10
N MET A 16 -11.71 0.91 -7.09
CA MET A 16 -10.38 1.47 -6.88
C MET A 16 -10.41 2.87 -6.25
N LEU A 17 -11.54 3.60 -6.38
CA LEU A 17 -11.78 4.87 -5.72
C LEU A 17 -12.05 4.67 -4.22
N GLU A 18 -12.81 3.65 -3.86
CA GLU A 18 -13.00 3.24 -2.47
C GLU A 18 -11.69 2.74 -1.86
N PHE A 19 -10.90 1.97 -2.60
CA PHE A 19 -9.55 1.61 -2.14
C PHE A 19 -8.70 2.86 -1.85
N GLU A 20 -8.69 3.84 -2.77
CA GLU A 20 -8.01 5.12 -2.56
C GLU A 20 -8.53 5.84 -1.31
N LYS A 21 -9.85 5.94 -1.12
CA LYS A 21 -10.47 6.56 0.07
C LYS A 21 -10.04 5.85 1.35
N GLN A 22 -10.05 4.52 1.34
CA GLN A 22 -9.68 3.72 2.50
C GLN A 22 -8.20 3.90 2.84
N MET A 23 -7.30 3.83 1.85
CA MET A 23 -5.86 4.12 2.02
C MET A 23 -5.69 5.49 2.68
N ILE A 24 -6.35 6.51 2.14
CA ILE A 24 -6.24 7.89 2.63
C ILE A 24 -6.78 8.02 4.06
N SER A 25 -7.84 7.28 4.41
CA SER A 25 -8.45 7.26 5.75
C SER A 25 -7.63 6.47 6.77
N TYR A 26 -6.80 5.52 6.33
CA TYR A 26 -5.93 4.76 7.22
C TYR A 26 -4.82 5.65 7.78
N PHE A 27 -4.25 6.50 6.93
CA PHE A 27 -3.22 7.46 7.31
C PHE A 27 -3.80 8.83 7.73
N THR A 28 -4.84 8.85 8.58
CA THR A 28 -5.39 10.11 9.13
C THR A 28 -5.06 10.38 10.59
N HIS A 29 -4.74 9.36 11.39
CA HIS A 29 -4.79 9.50 12.85
C HIS A 29 -3.45 9.39 13.58
N ASP A 30 -2.38 8.87 12.94
CA ASP A 30 -1.11 8.60 13.63
C ASP A 30 0.10 9.29 13.00
N ASP A 31 1.23 9.33 13.70
CA ASP A 31 2.53 9.73 13.17
C ASP A 31 2.93 8.79 12.02
N PHE A 32 2.88 9.31 10.79
CA PHE A 32 3.33 8.62 9.59
C PHE A 32 4.13 9.58 8.72
N LYS A 33 5.10 9.03 7.99
CA LYS A 33 5.85 9.70 6.94
C LYS A 33 5.59 9.00 5.62
N CYS A 34 5.31 9.77 4.59
CA CYS A 34 5.11 9.25 3.25
C CYS A 34 5.83 10.16 2.24
N ASP A 35 6.70 9.57 1.43
CA ASP A 35 7.37 10.25 0.33
C ASP A 35 7.14 9.46 -0.96
N VAL A 36 6.80 10.19 -2.03
CA VAL A 36 6.57 9.59 -3.36
C VAL A 36 7.56 10.20 -4.35
N ASN A 37 8.46 9.39 -4.89
CA ASN A 37 9.43 9.83 -5.88
C ASN A 37 9.50 8.84 -7.04
N ASP A 38 9.16 9.30 -8.25
CA ASP A 38 9.29 8.53 -9.50
C ASP A 38 8.71 7.10 -9.42
N GLY A 39 7.49 6.97 -8.89
CA GLY A 39 6.82 5.68 -8.74
C GLY A 39 7.33 4.82 -7.58
N LEU A 40 8.35 5.26 -6.84
CA LEU A 40 8.75 4.68 -5.57
C LEU A 40 8.01 5.38 -4.43
N VAL A 41 7.48 4.58 -3.50
CA VAL A 41 6.82 5.09 -2.29
C VAL A 41 7.62 4.62 -1.09
N LEU A 42 7.98 5.58 -0.23
CA LEU A 42 8.54 5.31 1.09
C LEU A 42 7.46 5.63 2.11
N LEU A 43 7.19 4.68 2.99
CA LEU A 43 6.19 4.81 4.03
C LEU A 43 6.77 4.37 5.37
N GLU A 44 6.69 5.26 6.36
CA GLU A 44 6.97 4.96 7.75
C GLU A 44 5.69 5.18 8.54
N PHE A 45 5.23 4.19 9.30
CA PHE A 45 4.09 4.37 10.18
C PHE A 45 4.15 3.39 11.36
N LYS A 46 3.54 3.80 12.47
CA LYS A 46 3.27 2.88 13.56
C LYS A 46 2.01 2.08 13.21
N PRO A 47 2.08 0.74 13.16
CA PRO A 47 0.92 -0.10 12.94
C PRO A 47 0.01 -0.03 14.15
N ASP A 48 -1.30 -0.03 13.93
CA ASP A 48 -2.27 -0.04 15.03
C ASP A 48 -2.33 -1.47 15.62
N ILE A 49 -1.60 -1.72 16.71
CA ILE A 49 -1.45 -3.04 17.35
C ILE A 49 -2.69 -3.39 18.20
N VAL A 50 -3.88 -3.27 17.62
CA VAL A 50 -5.13 -3.60 18.32
C VAL A 50 -5.51 -5.08 18.11
N HIS A 51 -4.99 -5.73 17.06
CA HIS A 51 -5.29 -7.14 16.74
C HIS A 51 -4.12 -7.89 16.08
N GLY A 52 -3.40 -8.71 16.86
CA GLY A 52 -2.35 -9.62 16.36
C GLY A 52 -0.92 -9.16 16.64
N SER A 53 0.05 -10.04 16.42
CA SER A 53 1.47 -9.73 16.57
C SER A 53 1.98 -8.79 15.47
N LEU A 54 3.10 -8.09 15.69
CA LEU A 54 3.78 -7.32 14.65
C LEU A 54 4.07 -8.17 13.39
N ASN A 55 4.38 -9.46 13.57
CA ASN A 55 4.61 -10.38 12.48
C ASN A 55 3.31 -10.68 11.70
N ASP A 56 2.18 -10.84 12.38
CA ASP A 56 0.88 -11.07 11.72
C ASP A 56 0.49 -9.88 10.84
N GLN A 57 0.82 -8.65 11.27
CA GLN A 57 0.59 -7.45 10.47
C GLN A 57 1.56 -7.36 9.29
N LYS A 58 2.82 -7.78 9.48
CA LYS A 58 3.81 -7.87 8.42
C LYS A 58 3.33 -8.79 7.29
N ASP A 59 2.86 -9.98 7.63
CA ASP A 59 2.41 -10.96 6.65
C ASP A 59 1.16 -10.47 5.91
N LYS A 60 0.21 -9.85 6.63
CA LYS A 60 -0.96 -9.21 6.00
C LYS A 60 -0.58 -8.07 5.04
N LEU A 61 0.44 -7.27 5.36
CA LEU A 61 0.95 -6.23 4.47
C LEU A 61 1.60 -6.81 3.22
N LEU A 62 2.33 -7.92 3.37
CA LEU A 62 2.91 -8.64 2.22
C LEU A 62 1.81 -9.12 1.28
N ASP A 63 0.75 -9.74 1.81
CA ASP A 63 -0.39 -10.20 1.01
C ASP A 63 -1.11 -9.03 0.32
N LEU A 64 -1.27 -7.91 1.01
CA LEU A 64 -1.95 -6.71 0.53
C LEU A 64 -1.33 -6.13 -0.74
N PHE A 65 0.00 -6.12 -0.78
CA PHE A 65 0.77 -5.52 -1.87
C PHE A 65 1.28 -6.58 -2.87
N CYS A 66 0.74 -7.79 -2.79
CA CYS A 66 0.96 -8.85 -3.77
C CYS A 66 -0.20 -8.84 -4.78
N ILE A 67 0.04 -8.33 -5.99
CA ILE A 67 -1.00 -8.10 -7.00
C ILE A 67 -0.94 -9.19 -8.06
N PRO A 68 -2.07 -9.81 -8.46
CA PRO A 68 -2.07 -10.76 -9.58
C PRO A 68 -1.65 -10.09 -10.89
N ILE A 69 -0.90 -10.81 -11.72
CA ILE A 69 -0.55 -10.41 -13.09
C ILE A 69 -1.19 -11.37 -14.10
N GLU A 70 -1.48 -10.87 -15.30
CA GLU A 70 -2.30 -11.57 -16.32
C GLU A 70 -1.69 -12.92 -16.76
N THR A 71 -0.39 -13.09 -16.63
CA THR A 71 0.37 -14.29 -17.04
C THR A 71 0.59 -15.32 -15.91
N PHE A 72 -0.43 -15.56 -15.08
CA PHE A 72 -0.42 -16.57 -14.00
C PHE A 72 0.68 -16.36 -12.94
N GLY A 73 0.88 -15.11 -12.52
CA GLY A 73 1.83 -14.77 -11.47
C GLY A 73 1.28 -13.78 -10.47
N TYR A 74 2.13 -13.43 -9.51
CA TYR A 74 1.91 -12.29 -8.63
C TYR A 74 3.11 -11.37 -8.67
N ARG A 75 2.88 -10.07 -8.65
CA ARG A 75 3.89 -9.07 -8.43
C ARG A 75 3.81 -8.57 -6.99
N ASN A 76 4.87 -8.81 -6.23
CA ASN A 76 5.05 -8.13 -4.96
C ASN A 76 5.50 -6.69 -5.21
N LEU A 77 4.72 -5.72 -4.77
CA LEU A 77 5.05 -4.31 -4.87
C LEU A 77 5.99 -3.85 -3.75
N ILE A 78 6.13 -4.63 -2.66
CA ILE A 78 7.08 -4.33 -1.59
C ILE A 78 8.49 -4.74 -2.02
N SER A 79 9.35 -3.75 -2.18
CA SER A 79 10.80 -3.95 -2.38
C SER A 79 11.59 -4.00 -1.07
N ILE A 80 11.11 -3.35 -0.01
CA ILE A 80 11.76 -3.34 1.32
C ILE A 80 10.68 -3.31 2.39
N LEU A 81 10.83 -4.15 3.41
CA LEU A 81 10.02 -4.16 4.63
C LEU A 81 10.93 -4.31 5.84
N LYS A 82 10.96 -3.33 6.73
CA LYS A 82 11.73 -3.36 7.98
C LYS A 82 10.84 -2.95 9.15
N ILE A 83 11.08 -3.56 10.30
CA ILE A 83 10.44 -3.17 11.56
C ILE A 83 11.54 -2.62 12.46
N LYS A 84 11.36 -1.39 12.96
CA LYS A 84 12.30 -0.76 13.90
C LYS A 84 11.52 0.13 14.85
N ASN A 85 11.76 -0.03 16.16
CA ASN A 85 11.10 0.76 17.21
C ASN A 85 9.56 0.75 17.06
N ASP A 86 8.99 -0.43 16.84
CA ASP A 86 7.56 -0.66 16.57
C ASP A 86 6.99 0.02 15.32
N ASN A 87 7.80 0.70 14.52
CA ASN A 87 7.38 1.27 13.24
C ASN A 87 7.66 0.31 12.08
N PHE A 88 6.74 0.30 11.12
CA PHE A 88 6.94 -0.30 9.81
C PHE A 88 7.60 0.72 8.87
N TYR A 89 8.65 0.27 8.18
CA TYR A 89 9.32 0.99 7.11
C TYR A 89 9.16 0.19 5.83
N ILE A 90 8.36 0.72 4.92
CA ILE A 90 7.97 0.06 3.68
C ILE A 90 8.48 0.87 2.50
N ARG A 91 9.14 0.20 1.55
CA ARG A 91 9.38 0.74 0.22
C ARG A 91 8.57 -0.04 -0.80
N LEU A 92 7.65 0.65 -1.46
CA LEU A 92 6.91 0.11 -2.59
C LEU A 92 7.53 0.55 -3.91
N ASP A 93 7.58 -0.36 -4.87
CA ASP A 93 7.94 -0.10 -6.25
C ASP A 93 6.71 -0.23 -7.15
N LEU A 94 6.12 0.93 -7.47
CA LEU A 94 4.92 1.05 -8.28
C LEU A 94 5.25 1.39 -9.74
N ARG A 95 6.51 1.30 -10.16
CA ARG A 95 6.89 1.52 -11.56
C ARG A 95 6.40 0.35 -12.41
N CYS A 96 5.79 0.61 -13.55
CA CYS A 96 5.26 -0.42 -14.43
C CYS A 96 5.51 0.01 -15.88
N ASP A 97 6.59 -0.51 -16.44
CA ASP A 97 7.07 -0.17 -17.79
C ASP A 97 6.61 -1.21 -18.84
N ASP A 98 5.90 -2.25 -18.39
CA ASP A 98 5.34 -3.30 -19.24
C ASP A 98 3.98 -2.85 -19.80
N ASP A 99 3.95 -2.54 -21.09
CA ASP A 99 2.75 -2.07 -21.78
C ASP A 99 1.69 -3.17 -21.99
N GLU A 100 2.07 -4.45 -21.86
CA GLU A 100 1.14 -5.57 -21.96
C GLU A 100 0.34 -5.77 -20.65
N GLN A 101 0.82 -5.23 -19.52
CA GLN A 101 0.18 -5.35 -18.21
C GLN A 101 -0.72 -4.15 -17.87
N LEU A 102 -1.74 -3.91 -18.70
CA LEU A 102 -2.65 -2.75 -18.56
C LEU A 102 -3.31 -2.66 -17.19
N PHE A 103 -3.75 -3.79 -16.63
CA PHE A 103 -4.34 -3.82 -15.29
C PHE A 103 -3.35 -3.39 -14.21
N LEU A 104 -2.14 -3.93 -14.23
CA LEU A 104 -1.10 -3.59 -13.25
C LEU A 104 -0.70 -2.12 -13.36
N LYS A 105 -0.55 -1.61 -14.59
CA LYS A 105 -0.25 -0.20 -14.87
C LYS A 105 -1.33 0.72 -14.31
N TYR A 106 -2.60 0.37 -14.53
CA TYR A 106 -3.73 1.09 -13.94
C TYR A 106 -3.70 1.04 -12.42
N PHE A 107 -3.51 -0.14 -11.83
CA PHE A 107 -3.41 -0.33 -10.38
C PHE A 107 -2.31 0.54 -9.75
N CYS A 108 -1.09 0.44 -10.28
CA CYS A 108 0.05 1.24 -9.86
C CYS A 108 -0.21 2.74 -9.97
N SER A 109 -0.89 3.20 -11.04
CA SER A 109 -1.24 4.62 -11.22
C SER A 109 -2.20 5.15 -10.14
N VAL A 110 -3.19 4.34 -9.73
CA VAL A 110 -4.13 4.69 -8.66
C VAL A 110 -3.42 4.70 -7.32
N MET A 111 -2.57 3.71 -7.06
CA MET A 111 -1.74 3.65 -5.86
C MET A 111 -0.85 4.89 -5.72
N ILE A 112 -0.15 5.29 -6.78
CA ILE A 112 0.68 6.50 -6.80
C ILE A 112 -0.17 7.74 -6.48
N ARG A 113 -1.38 7.84 -7.04
CA ARG A 113 -2.29 8.97 -6.77
C ARG A 113 -2.72 9.01 -5.30
N ALA A 114 -3.09 7.85 -4.74
CA ALA A 114 -3.46 7.73 -3.33
C ALA A 114 -2.29 8.13 -2.41
N PHE A 115 -1.09 7.60 -2.67
CA PHE A 115 0.09 7.92 -1.87
C PHE A 115 0.54 9.38 -2.01
N LYS A 116 0.39 10.03 -3.17
CA LYS A 116 0.62 11.47 -3.30
C LYS A 116 -0.33 12.31 -2.42
N LYS A 117 -1.57 11.86 -2.24
CA LYS A 117 -2.49 12.51 -1.30
C LYS A 117 -2.07 12.28 0.16
N VAL A 118 -1.58 11.08 0.48
CA VAL A 118 -1.04 10.76 1.81
C VAL A 118 0.25 11.56 2.11
N GLU A 119 1.17 11.65 1.16
CA GLU A 119 2.40 12.47 1.24
C GLU A 119 2.09 13.93 1.54
N ARG A 120 1.13 14.54 0.82
CA ARG A 120 0.70 15.92 1.09
C ARG A 120 0.21 16.08 2.52
N LYS A 121 -0.56 15.13 3.04
CA LYS A 121 -1.00 15.15 4.44
C LYS A 121 0.16 15.00 5.41
N SER A 122 1.14 14.15 5.11
CA SER A 122 2.34 13.97 5.94
C SER A 122 3.14 15.27 6.07
N LYS A 123 3.25 16.04 4.98
CA LYS A 123 3.98 17.32 4.93
C LYS A 123 3.21 18.52 5.51
N MET A 124 1.91 18.38 5.79
CA MET A 124 1.05 19.43 6.36
C MET A 124 0.90 19.34 7.88
N LYS A 125 1.48 18.31 8.52
CA LYS A 125 1.59 18.19 9.97
C LYS A 125 2.76 19.04 10.48
#